data_AF-A0A7J4XLU9-F1
#
_entry.id   AF-A0A7J4XLU9-F1
#
_cell.length_a   1.000
_cell.length_b   1.000
_cell.length_c   1.000
_cell.angle_alpha   90.00
_cell.angle_beta   90.00
_cell.angle_gamma   90.00
#
_symmetry.space_group_name_H-M   'P 1'
#
loop_
_entity.id
_entity.type
_entity.pdbx_description
1 polymer ?
#
loop_
_entity_poly.entity_id
_entity_poly.type
_entity_poly.pdbx_seq_one_letter_code
_entity_poly.pdbx_strand_id
1 'polypeptide(L)'
;MRKVFFLGLIALLAGCSQENVSPESPNIGLQVNFSLGAATRSVDESIIGSGGQGYVLPFNEIKVLKVELYKSLDEGPIFTHTATDPELQEIHATVSGEAAKLSIPKIPVATEYVKIIINPFTDPDPDINHLQVVSQDAPPAPTMSREKIPYEGVSSAIVIPDESTLEYIKTRATVEVAPVLSRFEIKPGSIKIVDPAASGYTFDWTDGEKGKAKIKDFSAGEISNAEESARENYRKKHGTDASASAVYSYRVRLIRLSFPTDFDINSAVTVLYMNYFKQSLGSATMVKNTNDNVSDWKRGTGFAEYAKGGKQSNMYDTRTTDEKEVNAFHLFPQSVVPTANLQEVKDGMPHVIAHFTGAKRWLTIRAFSNNTNDEIISSFKPGYCYSLDLDDVVITPWSLGLEVRITDGVKTAESDPVIKDYDQTSHVPEPEKSELVMGLKVSKWREKDIEAEL
;
A
#
# COMPACT_ATOMS: atom_id res chain seq x y z
N MET A 1 -7.61 -27.36 -57.68
CA MET A 1 -8.77 -26.95 -58.49
C MET A 1 -9.63 -26.04 -57.61
N ARG A 2 -9.47 -24.72 -57.60
CA ARG A 2 -10.01 -23.67 -58.51
C ARG A 2 -11.55 -23.49 -58.47
N LYS A 3 -11.95 -22.29 -57.99
CA LYS A 3 -13.15 -21.45 -58.24
C LYS A 3 -14.38 -21.69 -57.33
N VAL A 4 -14.89 -20.75 -56.51
CA VAL A 4 -15.28 -19.30 -56.64
C VAL A 4 -16.76 -19.09 -57.10
N PHE A 5 -17.56 -18.62 -56.13
CA PHE A 5 -18.64 -17.59 -56.12
C PHE A 5 -20.05 -17.76 -56.77
N PHE A 6 -21.05 -17.50 -55.90
CA PHE A 6 -22.29 -16.68 -56.01
C PHE A 6 -23.31 -16.89 -57.14
N LEU A 7 -24.58 -17.10 -56.78
CA LEU A 7 -25.68 -16.09 -56.71
C LEU A 7 -27.04 -16.81 -56.61
N GLY A 8 -27.94 -16.32 -55.76
CA GLY A 8 -29.30 -16.87 -55.68
C GLY A 8 -30.18 -16.27 -54.58
N LEU A 9 -30.32 -14.94 -54.58
CA LEU A 9 -31.34 -14.20 -53.85
C LEU A 9 -32.75 -14.59 -54.36
N ILE A 10 -33.62 -15.11 -53.49
CA ILE A 10 -35.07 -14.97 -53.64
C ILE A 10 -35.63 -14.52 -52.30
N ALA A 11 -35.98 -13.25 -52.24
CA ALA A 11 -36.91 -12.71 -51.28
C ALA A 11 -38.32 -13.20 -51.63
N LEU A 12 -39.03 -13.77 -50.65
CA LEU A 12 -40.49 -13.85 -50.66
C LEU A 12 -40.96 -13.71 -49.22
N LEU A 13 -41.20 -12.44 -48.86
CA LEU A 13 -42.02 -12.02 -47.73
C LEU A 13 -43.48 -12.36 -48.06
N ALA A 14 -44.10 -13.22 -47.26
CA ALA A 14 -45.53 -13.22 -47.02
C ALA A 14 -45.84 -13.95 -45.69
N GLY A 15 -45.95 -13.15 -44.63
CA GLY A 15 -46.99 -13.31 -43.61
C GLY A 15 -47.06 -14.63 -42.85
N CYS A 16 -46.20 -14.78 -41.85
CA CYS A 16 -46.66 -15.29 -40.55
C CYS A 16 -46.20 -14.24 -39.53
N SER A 17 -47.16 -13.56 -38.91
CA SER A 17 -46.88 -12.70 -37.77
C SER A 17 -46.29 -13.57 -36.67
N GLN A 18 -44.97 -13.58 -36.55
CA GLN A 18 -44.37 -13.73 -35.24
C GLN A 18 -44.65 -12.41 -34.55
N GLU A 19 -45.64 -12.44 -33.66
CA GLU A 19 -45.70 -11.49 -32.56
C GLU A 19 -44.29 -11.44 -31.98
N ASN A 20 -43.66 -10.26 -32.06
CA ASN A 20 -42.60 -9.90 -31.14
C ASN A 20 -43.26 -9.84 -29.76
N VAL A 21 -43.45 -11.00 -29.15
CA VAL A 21 -43.60 -11.09 -27.71
C VAL A 21 -42.21 -10.70 -27.20
N SER A 22 -42.04 -9.41 -26.88
CA SER A 22 -41.04 -9.01 -25.92
C SER A 22 -41.17 -10.00 -24.77
N PRO A 23 -40.12 -10.73 -24.35
CA PRO A 23 -40.22 -11.46 -23.10
C PRO A 23 -40.63 -10.42 -22.08
N GLU A 24 -41.84 -10.54 -21.55
CA GLU A 24 -42.26 -9.76 -20.41
C GLU A 24 -41.14 -9.93 -19.39
N SER A 25 -40.53 -8.83 -18.96
CA SER A 25 -39.57 -8.87 -17.87
C SER A 25 -40.26 -9.65 -16.74
N PRO A 26 -39.75 -10.83 -16.33
CA PRO A 26 -40.37 -11.54 -15.24
C PRO A 26 -40.41 -10.59 -14.05
N ASN A 27 -41.47 -10.64 -13.24
CA ASN A 27 -41.65 -9.80 -12.05
C ASN A 27 -40.66 -10.20 -10.94
N ILE A 28 -39.37 -10.23 -11.25
CA ILE A 28 -38.25 -10.53 -10.34
C ILE A 28 -37.86 -9.20 -9.71
N GLY A 29 -38.02 -9.12 -8.40
CA GLY A 29 -37.50 -8.03 -7.58
C GLY A 29 -36.20 -8.45 -6.90
N LEU A 30 -35.25 -7.52 -6.80
CA LEU A 30 -34.05 -7.66 -5.99
C LEU A 30 -34.31 -7.04 -4.62
N GLN A 31 -33.96 -7.70 -3.51
CA GLN A 31 -34.09 -7.10 -2.19
C GLN A 31 -32.72 -6.95 -1.53
N VAL A 32 -32.11 -5.78 -1.67
CA VAL A 32 -30.84 -5.49 -1.02
C VAL A 32 -31.06 -5.22 0.46
N ASN A 33 -30.62 -6.14 1.32
CA ASN A 33 -30.60 -5.99 2.78
C ASN A 33 -29.21 -5.55 3.21
N PHE A 34 -29.02 -4.29 3.58
CA PHE A 34 -27.78 -3.77 4.13
C PHE A 34 -27.72 -4.05 5.62
N SER A 35 -26.70 -4.75 6.09
CA SER A 35 -26.37 -4.82 7.51
C SER A 35 -25.10 -4.03 7.78
N LEU A 36 -25.14 -3.17 8.78
CA LEU A 36 -23.94 -2.56 9.34
C LEU A 36 -23.41 -3.47 10.44
N GLY A 37 -22.12 -3.76 10.43
CA GLY A 37 -21.51 -4.54 11.48
C GLY A 37 -21.80 -3.92 12.85
N ALA A 38 -22.44 -4.66 13.75
CA ALA A 38 -22.43 -4.33 15.18
C ALA A 38 -20.96 -4.36 15.60
N ALA A 39 -20.43 -3.22 16.04
CA ALA A 39 -19.00 -3.02 16.31
C ALA A 39 -18.30 -4.24 16.91
N THR A 40 -17.57 -5.01 16.10
CA THR A 40 -16.73 -6.11 16.59
C THR A 40 -15.43 -6.20 15.81
N ARG A 41 -14.50 -5.32 16.17
CA ARG A 41 -13.19 -5.66 16.76
C ARG A 41 -12.35 -4.39 16.74
N SER A 42 -11.83 -4.04 17.92
CA SER A 42 -10.50 -3.47 18.01
C SER A 42 -9.58 -4.45 17.27
N VAL A 43 -9.27 -4.17 16.01
CA VAL A 43 -8.07 -4.78 15.43
C VAL A 43 -6.97 -4.25 16.32
N ASP A 44 -6.29 -5.18 16.99
CA ASP A 44 -5.15 -4.89 17.86
C ASP A 44 -4.34 -3.77 17.19
N GLU A 45 -4.18 -2.65 17.89
CA GLU A 45 -3.39 -1.44 17.59
C GLU A 45 -3.59 -0.74 16.22
N SER A 46 -4.26 0.43 16.33
CA SER A 46 -4.57 1.57 15.43
C SER A 46 -5.66 1.46 14.35
N ILE A 47 -6.87 1.86 14.75
CA ILE A 47 -7.87 2.65 14.00
C ILE A 47 -8.49 3.64 15.02
N ILE A 48 -7.80 4.73 15.35
CA ILE A 48 -8.28 5.74 16.31
C ILE A 48 -8.40 7.10 15.59
N GLY A 49 -9.63 7.53 15.30
CA GLY A 49 -9.95 8.93 15.55
C GLY A 49 -10.03 9.10 17.06
N SER A 50 -9.63 10.26 17.61
CA SER A 50 -9.29 10.58 19.02
C SER A 50 -10.12 9.98 20.19
N GLY A 51 -11.18 9.21 19.96
CA GLY A 51 -11.99 8.49 20.95
C GLY A 51 -12.01 6.95 20.85
N GLY A 52 -11.18 6.31 20.02
CA GLY A 52 -11.08 4.83 19.99
C GLY A 52 -12.29 4.10 19.41
N GLN A 53 -13.25 4.83 18.84
CA GLN A 53 -14.41 4.26 18.15
C GLN A 53 -14.13 4.22 16.66
N GLY A 54 -14.11 3.02 16.09
CA GLY A 54 -13.89 2.83 14.68
C GLY A 54 -14.89 3.59 13.77
N TYR A 55 -14.45 3.88 12.55
CA TYR A 55 -15.21 4.41 11.43
C TYR A 55 -16.16 3.37 10.81
N VAL A 56 -17.26 3.00 11.48
CA VAL A 56 -18.40 2.35 10.80
C VAL A 56 -19.21 3.46 10.15
N LEU A 57 -19.61 3.33 8.88
CA LEU A 57 -20.53 4.26 8.22
C LEU A 57 -21.95 4.05 8.79
N PRO A 58 -22.50 4.98 9.57
CA PRO A 58 -23.86 4.87 10.08
C PRO A 58 -24.90 5.03 8.95
N PHE A 59 -26.06 4.39 9.05
CA PHE A 59 -27.10 4.49 8.00
C PHE A 59 -27.53 5.95 7.75
N ASN A 60 -27.66 6.76 8.80
CA ASN A 60 -28.03 8.18 8.69
C ASN A 60 -26.98 9.06 7.98
N GLU A 61 -25.79 8.53 7.69
CA GLU A 61 -24.73 9.21 6.92
C GLU A 61 -24.75 8.84 5.42
N ILE A 62 -25.63 7.93 5.00
CA ILE A 62 -25.84 7.57 3.59
C ILE A 62 -26.66 8.68 2.91
N LYS A 63 -26.02 9.45 2.04
CA LYS A 63 -26.67 10.52 1.23
C LYS A 63 -27.07 10.04 -0.15
N VAL A 64 -26.27 9.16 -0.72
CA VAL A 64 -26.52 8.54 -2.02
C VAL A 64 -26.21 7.06 -1.90
N LEU A 65 -27.14 6.24 -2.35
CA LEU A 65 -26.97 4.80 -2.47
C LEU A 65 -27.35 4.39 -3.89
N LYS A 66 -26.40 3.77 -4.58
CA LYS A 66 -26.56 3.33 -5.96
C LYS A 66 -26.24 1.83 -6.06
N VAL A 67 -27.10 1.11 -6.77
CA VAL A 67 -26.94 -0.32 -7.07
C VAL A 67 -26.83 -0.48 -8.57
N GLU A 68 -25.72 -1.02 -9.02
CA GLU A 68 -25.44 -1.32 -10.43
C GLU A 68 -25.41 -2.82 -10.64
N LEU A 69 -26.05 -3.28 -11.71
CA LEU A 69 -26.10 -4.69 -12.09
C LEU A 69 -25.27 -4.89 -13.34
N TYR A 70 -24.48 -5.96 -13.37
CA TYR A 70 -23.55 -6.27 -14.44
C TYR A 70 -23.75 -7.68 -14.94
N LYS A 71 -23.58 -7.86 -16.25
CA LYS A 71 -23.36 -9.19 -16.85
C LYS A 71 -21.89 -9.62 -16.72
N SER A 72 -20.96 -8.69 -16.95
CA SER A 72 -19.53 -8.85 -16.75
C SER A 72 -18.96 -7.57 -16.16
N LEU A 73 -17.98 -7.67 -15.28
CA LEU A 73 -17.30 -6.52 -14.67
C LEU A 73 -16.40 -5.77 -15.67
N ASP A 74 -16.06 -6.39 -16.80
CA ASP A 74 -15.31 -5.76 -17.89
C ASP A 74 -16.20 -4.90 -18.81
N GLU A 75 -17.53 -4.98 -18.63
CA GLU A 75 -18.53 -4.24 -19.39
C GLU A 75 -19.20 -3.16 -18.52
N GLY A 76 -19.95 -2.25 -19.15
CA GLY A 76 -20.76 -1.26 -18.42
C GLY A 76 -21.95 -1.91 -17.69
N PRO A 77 -22.56 -1.20 -16.71
CA PRO A 77 -23.72 -1.73 -16.01
C PRO A 77 -24.90 -1.91 -16.97
N ILE A 78 -25.58 -3.05 -16.89
CA ILE A 78 -26.79 -3.35 -17.67
C ILE A 78 -28.06 -2.77 -17.04
N PHE A 79 -27.97 -2.41 -15.75
CA PHE A 79 -29.03 -1.75 -15.01
C PHE A 79 -28.44 -0.92 -13.86
N THR A 80 -29.11 0.16 -13.49
CA THR A 80 -28.69 1.06 -12.42
C THR A 80 -29.91 1.57 -11.67
N HIS A 81 -29.90 1.42 -10.35
CA HIS A 81 -30.87 2.03 -9.44
C HIS A 81 -30.18 2.99 -8.49
N THR A 82 -30.73 4.18 -8.32
CA THR A 82 -30.32 5.11 -7.26
C THR A 82 -31.47 5.23 -6.29
N ALA A 83 -31.21 4.98 -5.00
CA ALA A 83 -32.22 5.07 -3.96
C ALA A 83 -32.82 6.50 -3.92
N THR A 84 -34.14 6.54 -3.85
CA THR A 84 -34.94 7.75 -3.72
C THR A 84 -34.94 8.27 -2.28
N ASP A 85 -35.32 9.54 -2.07
CA ASP A 85 -35.39 10.11 -0.73
C ASP A 85 -36.26 9.29 0.25
N PRO A 86 -37.44 8.75 -0.13
CA PRO A 86 -38.21 7.87 0.74
C PRO A 86 -37.48 6.56 1.09
N GLU A 87 -36.82 5.92 0.12
CA GLU A 87 -36.04 4.70 0.36
C GLU A 87 -34.86 4.98 1.31
N LEU A 88 -34.18 6.12 1.14
CA LEU A 88 -33.11 6.55 2.05
C LEU A 88 -33.65 6.83 3.46
N GLN A 89 -34.83 7.45 3.59
CA GLN A 89 -35.46 7.67 4.90
C GLN A 89 -35.78 6.35 5.62
N GLU A 90 -36.25 5.33 4.90
CA GLU A 90 -36.47 3.99 5.46
C GLU A 90 -35.16 3.34 5.92
N ILE A 91 -34.09 3.48 5.13
CA ILE A 91 -32.75 3.00 5.50
C ILE A 91 -32.25 3.73 6.75
N HIS A 92 -32.38 5.06 6.82
CA HIS A 92 -31.97 5.88 7.97
C HIS A 92 -32.74 5.54 9.24
N ALA A 93 -34.01 5.13 9.11
CA ALA A 93 -34.86 4.74 10.23
C ALA A 93 -34.59 3.33 10.75
N THR A 94 -33.71 2.56 10.09
CA THR A 94 -33.39 1.18 10.51
C THR A 94 -32.66 1.19 11.86
N VAL A 95 -33.10 0.31 12.77
CA VAL A 95 -32.52 0.18 14.11
C VAL A 95 -31.08 -0.35 14.01
N SER A 96 -30.17 0.22 14.80
CA SER A 96 -28.78 -0.24 14.86
C SER A 96 -28.70 -1.75 15.17
N GLY A 97 -27.93 -2.48 14.37
CA GLY A 97 -27.80 -3.94 14.46
C GLY A 97 -28.82 -4.73 13.63
N GLU A 98 -29.81 -4.07 13.02
CA GLU A 98 -30.71 -4.67 12.03
C GLU A 98 -30.25 -4.37 10.60
N ALA A 99 -30.72 -5.20 9.66
CA ALA A 99 -30.47 -4.98 8.25
C ALA A 99 -31.52 -4.05 7.63
N ALA A 100 -31.09 -2.91 7.10
CA ALA A 100 -31.89 -1.99 6.31
C ALA A 100 -32.23 -2.61 4.95
N LYS A 101 -33.39 -2.32 4.37
CA LYS A 101 -33.84 -2.97 3.13
C LYS A 101 -34.07 -1.96 2.01
N LEU A 102 -33.65 -2.32 0.81
CA LEU A 102 -33.92 -1.62 -0.44
C LEU A 102 -34.45 -2.65 -1.45
N SER A 103 -35.64 -2.41 -2.01
CA SER A 103 -36.23 -3.34 -2.97
C SER A 103 -36.27 -2.73 -4.37
N ILE A 104 -35.59 -3.36 -5.32
CA ILE A 104 -35.43 -2.90 -6.70
C ILE A 104 -36.28 -3.81 -7.59
N PRO A 105 -37.40 -3.33 -8.14
CA PRO A 105 -38.26 -4.14 -8.99
C PRO A 105 -37.69 -4.29 -10.41
N LYS A 106 -37.97 -5.44 -11.06
CA LYS A 106 -37.75 -5.68 -12.50
C LYS A 106 -36.28 -5.64 -12.94
N ILE A 107 -35.46 -6.52 -12.37
CA ILE A 107 -34.04 -6.65 -12.75
C ILE A 107 -33.85 -7.50 -14.02
N PRO A 108 -32.79 -7.29 -14.82
CA PRO A 108 -32.48 -8.13 -15.97
C PRO A 108 -32.00 -9.53 -15.55
N VAL A 109 -32.54 -10.59 -16.17
CA VAL A 109 -32.12 -12.00 -15.93
C VAL A 109 -30.65 -12.24 -16.25
N ALA A 110 -30.07 -11.44 -17.15
CA ALA A 110 -28.65 -11.51 -17.50
C ALA A 110 -27.69 -10.96 -16.44
N THR A 111 -28.17 -10.63 -15.23
CA THR A 111 -27.31 -10.11 -14.14
C THR A 111 -26.49 -11.25 -13.53
N GLU A 112 -25.17 -11.07 -13.51
CA GLU A 112 -24.23 -11.98 -12.85
C GLU A 112 -23.52 -11.31 -11.66
N TYR A 113 -23.39 -9.98 -11.63
CA TYR A 113 -22.74 -9.26 -10.53
C TYR A 113 -23.54 -8.05 -10.08
N VAL A 114 -23.44 -7.75 -8.79
CA VAL A 114 -24.05 -6.56 -8.19
C VAL A 114 -22.97 -5.71 -7.56
N LYS A 115 -22.94 -4.44 -7.95
CA LYS A 115 -22.07 -3.42 -7.38
C LYS A 115 -22.91 -2.45 -6.56
N ILE A 116 -22.42 -2.13 -5.37
CA ILE A 116 -23.02 -1.16 -4.47
C ILE A 116 -22.06 0.01 -4.35
N ILE A 117 -22.60 1.23 -4.48
CA ILE A 117 -21.85 2.49 -4.42
C ILE A 117 -22.57 3.41 -3.45
N ILE A 118 -21.85 3.93 -2.47
CA ILE A 118 -22.37 4.81 -1.42
C ILE A 118 -21.58 6.09 -1.40
N ASN A 119 -22.28 7.22 -1.33
CA ASN A 119 -21.72 8.56 -1.28
C ASN A 119 -20.59 8.75 -2.32
N PRO A 120 -20.82 8.42 -3.62
CA PRO A 120 -19.79 8.54 -4.64
C PRO A 120 -19.26 9.97 -4.72
N PHE A 121 -18.02 10.10 -5.19
CA PHE A 121 -17.48 11.41 -5.51
C PHE A 121 -18.37 12.13 -6.53
N THR A 122 -18.59 13.41 -6.31
CA THR A 122 -19.35 14.26 -7.25
C THR A 122 -18.55 14.56 -8.51
N ASP A 123 -17.21 14.58 -8.39
CA ASP A 123 -16.29 14.70 -9.51
C ASP A 123 -15.88 13.29 -9.98
N PRO A 124 -15.95 12.97 -11.29
CA PRO A 124 -15.49 11.69 -11.81
C PRO A 124 -13.98 11.45 -11.67
N ASP A 125 -13.17 12.51 -11.50
CA ASP A 125 -11.73 12.40 -11.21
C ASP A 125 -11.33 13.32 -10.04
N PRO A 126 -11.76 12.98 -8.82
CA PRO A 126 -11.59 13.85 -7.66
C PRO A 126 -10.10 14.00 -7.30
N ASP A 127 -9.72 15.21 -6.93
CA ASP A 127 -8.41 15.51 -6.36
C ASP A 127 -8.35 15.10 -4.88
N ILE A 128 -7.29 14.38 -4.49
CA ILE A 128 -7.04 13.92 -3.12
C ILE A 128 -6.98 15.09 -2.13
N ASN A 129 -6.54 16.27 -2.57
CA ASN A 129 -6.44 17.47 -1.73
C ASN A 129 -7.81 17.96 -1.24
N HIS A 130 -8.90 17.63 -1.95
CA HIS A 130 -10.26 17.95 -1.51
C HIS A 130 -10.76 17.00 -0.40
N LEU A 131 -10.02 15.92 -0.12
CA LEU A 131 -10.34 14.90 0.88
C LEU A 131 -9.59 15.11 2.21
N GLN A 132 -8.97 16.27 2.40
CA GLN A 132 -7.92 16.45 3.41
C GLN A 132 -7.97 17.87 4.06
N VAL A 133 -7.35 18.07 5.23
CA VAL A 133 -7.59 19.25 6.10
C VAL A 133 -6.99 20.58 5.61
N VAL A 134 -7.72 21.69 5.64
CA VAL A 134 -7.19 22.99 5.19
C VAL A 134 -6.24 23.70 6.20
N SER A 135 -6.13 23.27 7.46
CA SER A 135 -5.47 24.07 8.52
C SER A 135 -4.62 23.28 9.53
N GLN A 136 -3.52 23.91 9.96
CA GLN A 136 -2.44 23.39 10.82
C GLN A 136 -2.73 23.49 12.34
N ASP A 137 -3.71 24.30 12.75
CA ASP A 137 -3.74 24.87 14.11
C ASP A 137 -4.97 24.47 14.96
N ALA A 138 -5.62 23.34 14.66
CA ALA A 138 -6.72 22.83 15.48
C ALA A 138 -6.30 21.59 16.30
N PRO A 139 -6.77 21.45 17.56
CA PRO A 139 -6.59 20.24 18.39
C PRO A 139 -7.12 18.99 17.66
N PRO A 140 -6.72 17.75 18.04
CA PRO A 140 -6.92 16.55 17.23
C PRO A 140 -8.40 16.36 16.88
N ALA A 141 -8.75 16.74 15.65
CA ALA A 141 -10.07 16.57 15.09
C ALA A 141 -9.91 15.76 13.80
N PRO A 142 -10.60 14.62 13.63
CA PRO A 142 -10.77 14.02 12.31
C PRO A 142 -11.52 15.03 11.44
N THR A 143 -11.01 15.35 10.26
CA THR A 143 -11.49 16.53 9.52
C THR A 143 -12.25 16.22 8.25
N MET A 144 -12.15 15.00 7.72
CA MET A 144 -13.21 14.47 6.88
C MET A 144 -14.31 13.88 7.77
N SER A 145 -15.51 14.45 7.69
CA SER A 145 -16.68 13.74 8.18
C SER A 145 -16.86 12.48 7.33
N ARG A 146 -17.10 11.36 8.01
CA ARG A 146 -17.31 10.02 7.42
C ARG A 146 -18.29 10.03 6.24
N GLU A 147 -19.28 10.91 6.30
CA GLU A 147 -20.25 11.24 5.24
C GLU A 147 -19.65 11.64 3.87
N LYS A 148 -18.36 12.02 3.80
CA LYS A 148 -17.69 12.42 2.56
C LYS A 148 -16.78 11.34 1.98
N ILE A 149 -16.62 10.21 2.67
CA ILE A 149 -15.88 9.04 2.16
C ILE A 149 -16.82 8.25 1.25
N PRO A 150 -16.43 7.95 -0.01
CA PRO A 150 -17.16 7.02 -0.84
C PRO A 150 -16.85 5.59 -0.44
N TYR A 151 -17.85 4.74 -0.57
CA TYR A 151 -17.71 3.30 -0.34
C TYR A 151 -18.24 2.52 -1.54
N GLU A 152 -17.55 1.43 -1.88
CA GLU A 152 -17.95 0.54 -2.96
C GLU A 152 -17.74 -0.92 -2.59
N GLY A 153 -18.54 -1.80 -3.19
CA GLY A 153 -18.40 -3.25 -3.08
C GLY A 153 -19.00 -3.96 -4.28
N VAL A 154 -18.48 -5.15 -4.61
CA VAL A 154 -18.98 -5.99 -5.71
C VAL A 154 -19.22 -7.40 -5.18
N SER A 155 -20.33 -8.03 -5.59
CA SER A 155 -20.65 -9.40 -5.22
C SER A 155 -19.74 -10.42 -5.92
N SER A 156 -19.70 -11.65 -5.40
CA SER A 156 -19.37 -12.80 -6.24
C SER A 156 -20.40 -12.98 -7.36
N ALA A 157 -20.08 -13.80 -8.36
CA ALA A 157 -21.03 -14.15 -9.42
C ALA A 157 -22.30 -14.77 -8.82
N ILE A 158 -23.47 -14.35 -9.31
CA ILE A 158 -24.79 -14.86 -8.95
C ILE A 158 -25.52 -15.40 -10.18
N VAL A 159 -26.58 -16.18 -9.94
CA VAL A 159 -27.42 -16.73 -11.00
C VAL A 159 -28.86 -16.32 -10.74
N ILE A 160 -29.48 -15.66 -11.73
CA ILE A 160 -30.92 -15.40 -11.72
C ILE A 160 -31.62 -16.53 -12.48
N PRO A 161 -32.59 -17.23 -11.87
CA PRO A 161 -33.30 -18.30 -12.54
C PRO A 161 -34.23 -17.76 -13.64
N ASP A 162 -34.29 -18.48 -14.77
CA ASP A 162 -35.07 -18.11 -15.96
C ASP A 162 -36.60 -18.22 -15.77
N GLU A 163 -37.07 -19.03 -14.82
CA GLU A 163 -38.49 -19.28 -14.58
C GLU A 163 -38.94 -18.67 -13.24
N SER A 164 -39.63 -17.53 -13.29
CA SER A 164 -40.34 -17.01 -12.11
C SER A 164 -41.64 -17.79 -11.93
N THR A 165 -41.69 -18.71 -10.97
CA THR A 165 -42.99 -19.14 -10.43
C THR A 165 -43.63 -17.96 -9.68
N LEU A 166 -44.95 -18.00 -9.45
CA LEU A 166 -45.71 -16.95 -8.75
C LEU A 166 -45.22 -16.65 -7.31
N GLU A 167 -44.27 -17.43 -6.80
CA GLU A 167 -43.47 -17.09 -5.64
C GLU A 167 -42.26 -16.26 -6.08
N TYR A 168 -42.24 -14.98 -5.69
CA TYR A 168 -41.11 -14.07 -5.90
C TYR A 168 -39.77 -14.76 -5.60
N ILE A 169 -39.03 -15.18 -6.64
CA ILE A 169 -37.69 -15.72 -6.44
C ILE A 169 -36.78 -14.54 -6.10
N LYS A 170 -36.38 -14.46 -4.83
CA LYS A 170 -35.33 -13.54 -4.38
C LYS A 170 -33.99 -14.20 -4.67
N THR A 171 -33.16 -13.57 -5.49
CA THR A 171 -31.79 -14.01 -5.74
C THR A 171 -30.87 -13.39 -4.70
N ARG A 172 -30.11 -14.23 -3.98
CA ARG A 172 -29.16 -13.78 -2.97
C ARG A 172 -27.81 -13.45 -3.58
N ALA A 173 -27.29 -12.27 -3.29
CA ALA A 173 -25.87 -11.95 -3.40
C ALA A 173 -25.41 -11.28 -2.12
N THR A 174 -24.19 -11.57 -1.69
CA THR A 174 -23.54 -10.86 -0.59
C THR A 174 -22.51 -9.90 -1.18
N VAL A 175 -22.61 -8.63 -0.83
CA VAL A 175 -21.64 -7.59 -1.21
C VAL A 175 -20.99 -7.05 0.05
N GLU A 176 -19.67 -7.20 0.16
CA GLU A 176 -18.87 -6.49 1.16
C GLU A 176 -18.48 -5.12 0.59
N VAL A 177 -18.94 -4.05 1.22
CA VAL A 177 -18.65 -2.67 0.84
C VAL A 177 -17.54 -2.11 1.72
N ALA A 178 -16.58 -1.42 1.12
CA ALA A 178 -15.43 -0.81 1.80
C ALA A 178 -15.13 0.59 1.24
N PRO A 179 -14.39 1.46 1.96
CA PRO A 179 -13.93 2.74 1.44
C PRO A 179 -13.17 2.58 0.12
N VAL A 180 -13.42 3.49 -0.83
CA VAL A 180 -12.67 3.51 -2.10
C VAL A 180 -11.22 4.00 -1.93
N LEU A 181 -10.90 4.53 -0.74
CA LEU A 181 -9.59 5.05 -0.37
C LEU A 181 -8.79 4.01 0.42
N SER A 182 -7.46 4.14 0.37
CA SER A 182 -6.56 3.51 1.33
C SER A 182 -6.16 4.51 2.41
N ARG A 183 -5.73 4.02 3.57
CA ARG A 183 -5.27 4.83 4.69
C ARG A 183 -3.82 4.47 5.03
N PHE A 184 -2.98 5.48 5.20
CA PHE A 184 -1.63 5.30 5.73
C PHE A 184 -1.52 5.98 7.08
N GLU A 185 -1.07 5.26 8.09
CA GLU A 185 -0.95 5.71 9.47
C GLU A 185 0.50 5.71 9.92
N ILE A 186 0.89 6.75 10.64
CA ILE A 186 2.18 6.86 11.27
C ILE A 186 1.95 7.13 12.74
N LYS A 187 2.25 6.11 13.54
CA LYS A 187 2.25 6.24 14.99
C LYS A 187 3.51 7.00 15.40
N PRO A 188 3.39 8.12 16.14
CA PRO A 188 4.55 8.84 16.64
C PRO A 188 5.37 7.94 17.54
N GLY A 189 6.68 8.19 17.55
CA GLY A 189 7.64 7.38 18.26
C GLY A 189 9.04 7.91 18.01
N SER A 190 10.01 7.23 18.60
CA SER A 190 11.43 7.51 18.46
C SER A 190 12.07 6.56 17.47
N ILE A 191 12.80 7.09 16.50
CA ILE A 191 13.58 6.26 15.58
C ILE A 191 14.78 5.70 16.36
N LYS A 192 14.89 4.38 16.40
CA LYS A 192 15.95 3.69 17.15
C LYS A 192 17.25 3.69 16.36
N ILE A 193 18.36 3.98 17.04
CA ILE A 193 19.69 3.89 16.45
C ILE A 193 20.43 2.72 17.07
N VAL A 194 20.92 1.81 16.24
CA VAL A 194 21.55 0.57 16.71
C VAL A 194 22.99 0.49 16.24
N ASP A 195 23.86 0.08 17.16
CA ASP A 195 25.21 -0.38 16.88
C ASP A 195 25.17 -1.89 16.59
N PRO A 196 25.53 -2.34 15.37
CA PRO A 196 25.48 -3.75 15.01
C PRO A 196 26.42 -4.63 15.86
N ALA A 197 27.43 -4.05 16.52
CA ALA A 197 28.27 -4.81 17.47
C ALA A 197 27.45 -5.40 18.62
N ALA A 198 26.42 -4.69 19.11
CA ALA A 198 25.57 -5.15 20.20
C ALA A 198 24.72 -6.38 19.82
N SER A 199 24.53 -6.62 18.53
CA SER A 199 23.74 -7.73 17.97
C SER A 199 24.57 -8.97 17.61
N GLY A 200 25.89 -8.92 17.82
CA GLY A 200 26.80 -10.07 17.59
C GLY A 200 27.16 -10.31 16.12
N TYR A 201 27.00 -9.31 15.24
CA TYR A 201 27.36 -9.38 13.82
C TYR A 201 28.86 -9.26 13.55
N THR A 202 29.63 -8.86 14.56
CA THR A 202 31.07 -8.65 14.44
C THR A 202 31.83 -9.77 15.14
N PHE A 203 32.97 -10.15 14.57
CA PHE A 203 33.90 -11.06 15.20
C PHE A 203 35.29 -10.84 14.62
N ASP A 204 36.31 -11.04 15.45
CA ASP A 204 37.70 -10.95 15.01
C ASP A 204 38.19 -12.28 14.40
N TRP A 205 39.36 -12.23 13.78
CA TRP A 205 39.99 -13.33 13.02
C TRP A 205 39.72 -14.71 13.62
N THR A 206 38.93 -15.50 12.89
CA THR A 206 38.63 -16.89 13.23
C THR A 206 38.95 -17.77 12.03
N ASP A 207 39.67 -18.86 12.25
CA ASP A 207 40.19 -19.71 11.19
C ASP A 207 39.17 -20.71 10.65
N GLY A 208 39.31 -20.99 9.35
CA GLY A 208 38.67 -22.08 8.62
C GLY A 208 37.14 -22.04 8.70
N GLU A 209 36.54 -23.23 8.64
CA GLU A 209 35.08 -23.41 8.68
C GLU A 209 34.44 -22.80 9.92
N LYS A 210 35.16 -22.74 11.06
CA LYS A 210 34.64 -22.09 12.27
C LYS A 210 34.49 -20.58 12.10
N GLY A 211 35.39 -19.94 11.37
CA GLY A 211 35.28 -18.52 11.04
C GLY A 211 34.21 -18.27 9.99
N LYS A 212 34.20 -19.10 8.94
CA LYS A 212 33.21 -19.02 7.87
C LYS A 212 31.77 -19.17 8.38
N ALA A 213 31.54 -20.11 9.30
CA ALA A 213 30.23 -20.34 9.91
C ALA A 213 29.73 -19.20 10.82
N LYS A 214 30.60 -18.27 11.24
CA LYS A 214 30.19 -17.08 12.01
C LYS A 214 29.68 -15.95 11.11
N ILE A 215 29.92 -16.01 9.80
CA ILE A 215 29.47 -15.01 8.83
C ILE A 215 27.98 -15.23 8.57
N LYS A 216 27.13 -14.26 8.94
CA LYS A 216 25.68 -14.35 8.79
C LYS A 216 25.11 -13.47 7.68
N ASP A 217 25.79 -12.37 7.37
CA ASP A 217 25.25 -11.27 6.57
C ASP A 217 25.87 -11.13 5.18
N PHE A 218 26.72 -12.06 4.78
CA PHE A 218 27.32 -12.08 3.45
C PHE A 218 26.86 -13.32 2.71
N SER A 219 26.45 -13.15 1.46
CA SER A 219 26.14 -14.24 0.54
C SER A 219 27.37 -15.11 0.31
N ALA A 220 27.15 -16.35 -0.12
CA ALA A 220 28.24 -17.25 -0.49
C ALA A 220 29.15 -16.66 -1.58
N GLY A 221 28.57 -15.90 -2.53
CA GLY A 221 29.32 -15.20 -3.57
C GLY A 221 30.22 -14.10 -3.03
N GLU A 222 29.73 -13.27 -2.11
CA GLU A 222 30.53 -12.21 -1.46
C GLU A 222 31.69 -12.80 -0.65
N ILE A 223 31.46 -13.90 0.07
CA ILE A 223 32.51 -14.61 0.80
C ILE A 223 33.56 -15.16 -0.17
N SER A 224 33.15 -15.78 -1.28
CA SER A 224 34.07 -16.26 -2.31
C SER A 224 34.86 -15.13 -2.97
N ASN A 225 34.25 -13.98 -3.23
CA ASN A 225 34.95 -12.79 -3.76
C ASN A 225 36.01 -12.29 -2.78
N ALA A 226 35.72 -12.28 -1.47
CA ALA A 226 36.69 -11.91 -0.45
C ALA A 226 37.87 -12.90 -0.39
N GLU A 227 37.59 -14.21 -0.47
CA GLU A 227 38.62 -15.27 -0.54
C GLU A 227 39.48 -15.16 -1.80
N GLU A 228 38.90 -14.80 -2.93
CA GLU A 228 39.63 -14.56 -4.19
C GLU A 228 40.50 -13.30 -4.11
N SER A 229 39.97 -12.19 -3.56
CA SER A 229 40.75 -10.97 -3.31
C SER A 229 41.94 -11.24 -2.38
N ALA A 230 41.76 -12.02 -1.31
CA ALA A 230 42.85 -12.42 -0.41
C ALA A 230 43.95 -13.21 -1.15
N ARG A 231 43.56 -14.15 -2.02
CA ARG A 231 44.49 -14.94 -2.86
C ARG A 231 45.25 -14.05 -3.84
N GLU A 232 44.57 -13.13 -4.50
CA GLU A 232 45.20 -12.22 -5.44
C GLU A 232 46.20 -11.31 -4.72
N ASN A 233 45.83 -10.77 -3.55
CA ASN A 233 46.70 -9.94 -2.74
C ASN A 233 47.90 -10.71 -2.19
N TYR A 234 47.73 -11.99 -1.85
CA TYR A 234 48.85 -12.88 -1.50
C TYR A 234 49.84 -13.03 -2.66
N ARG A 235 49.33 -13.33 -3.86
CA ARG A 235 50.14 -13.47 -5.07
C ARG A 235 50.88 -12.18 -5.42
N LYS A 236 50.21 -11.03 -5.32
CA LYS A 236 50.83 -9.70 -5.52
C LYS A 236 51.95 -9.43 -4.51
N LYS A 237 51.73 -9.76 -3.24
CA LYS A 237 52.67 -9.48 -2.15
C LYS A 237 53.88 -10.41 -2.13
N HIS A 238 53.70 -11.69 -2.48
CA HIS A 238 54.73 -12.72 -2.33
C HIS A 238 55.23 -13.32 -3.65
N GLY A 239 54.72 -12.86 -4.79
CA GLY A 239 55.12 -13.30 -6.14
C GLY A 239 54.78 -14.75 -6.48
N THR A 240 54.01 -15.44 -5.64
CA THR A 240 53.68 -16.86 -5.75
C THR A 240 52.27 -17.12 -5.21
N ASP A 241 51.60 -18.14 -5.73
CA ASP A 241 50.32 -18.58 -5.20
C ASP A 241 50.48 -19.21 -3.80
N ALA A 242 49.44 -19.09 -2.98
CA ALA A 242 49.40 -19.76 -1.68
C ALA A 242 49.27 -21.29 -1.88
N SER A 243 49.88 -22.04 -0.97
CA SER A 243 49.82 -23.51 -1.00
C SER A 243 48.39 -24.05 -0.74
N ALA A 244 48.16 -25.31 -1.09
CA ALA A 244 46.90 -26.00 -0.76
C ALA A 244 46.67 -26.15 0.76
N SER A 245 47.72 -25.98 1.58
CA SER A 245 47.66 -25.99 3.05
C SER A 245 47.44 -24.61 3.67
N ALA A 246 47.26 -23.56 2.86
CA ALA A 246 47.01 -22.23 3.37
C ALA A 246 45.68 -22.18 4.16
N VAL A 247 45.70 -21.46 5.27
CA VAL A 247 44.54 -21.29 6.16
C VAL A 247 43.88 -19.96 5.85
N TYR A 248 42.57 -19.99 5.65
CA TYR A 248 41.74 -18.77 5.60
C TYR A 248 41.26 -18.42 7.01
N SER A 249 41.42 -17.16 7.39
CA SER A 249 40.84 -16.57 8.59
C SER A 249 39.85 -15.50 8.17
N TYR A 250 38.75 -15.39 8.89
CA TYR A 250 37.67 -14.44 8.58
C TYR A 250 37.49 -13.45 9.71
N ARG A 251 37.20 -12.20 9.36
CA ARG A 251 36.84 -11.13 10.29
C ARG A 251 35.66 -10.34 9.74
N VAL A 252 34.71 -10.00 10.61
CA VAL A 252 33.67 -9.02 10.31
C VAL A 252 33.80 -7.86 11.29
N ARG A 253 34.06 -6.66 10.78
CA ARG A 253 34.22 -5.44 11.59
C ARG A 253 33.21 -4.38 11.21
N LEU A 254 32.96 -3.46 12.14
CA LEU A 254 32.21 -2.24 11.83
C LEU A 254 33.11 -1.24 11.13
N ILE A 255 32.58 -0.64 10.07
CA ILE A 255 33.14 0.52 9.41
C ILE A 255 32.23 1.68 9.74
N ARG A 256 32.72 2.65 10.53
CA ARG A 256 31.93 3.83 10.90
C ARG A 256 31.79 4.73 9.69
N LEU A 257 30.56 5.01 9.31
CA LEU A 257 30.25 6.16 8.47
C LEU A 257 29.84 7.30 9.40
N SER A 258 30.47 8.46 9.24
CA SER A 258 30.00 9.66 9.93
C SER A 258 28.64 10.04 9.35
N PHE A 259 27.61 10.11 10.19
CA PHE A 259 26.39 10.79 9.79
C PHE A 259 26.74 12.21 9.32
N PRO A 260 26.01 12.75 8.33
CA PRO A 260 26.13 14.15 7.98
C PRO A 260 25.97 15.03 9.23
N THR A 261 26.80 16.05 9.38
CA THR A 261 26.81 16.92 10.58
C THR A 261 25.53 17.73 10.77
N ASP A 262 24.66 17.73 9.76
CA ASP A 262 23.37 18.39 9.67
C ASP A 262 22.17 17.43 9.80
N PHE A 263 22.43 16.17 10.17
CA PHE A 263 21.44 15.20 10.63
C PHE A 263 21.59 14.99 12.15
N ASP A 264 20.60 15.45 12.92
CA ASP A 264 20.59 15.24 14.37
C ASP A 264 19.85 13.95 14.71
N ILE A 265 20.66 12.97 15.09
CA ILE A 265 20.24 11.62 15.40
C ILE A 265 19.47 11.49 16.73
N ASN A 266 19.49 12.53 17.57
CA ASN A 266 18.81 12.53 18.88
C ASN A 266 17.52 13.35 18.84
N SER A 267 17.13 13.84 17.67
CA SER A 267 16.02 14.74 17.50
C SER A 267 14.72 13.99 17.28
N ALA A 268 13.61 14.49 17.84
CA ALA A 268 12.28 13.96 17.57
C ALA A 268 11.83 14.33 16.15
N VAL A 269 11.03 13.46 15.54
CA VAL A 269 10.35 13.76 14.28
C VAL A 269 9.34 14.88 14.53
N THR A 270 9.48 15.97 13.79
CA THR A 270 8.63 17.17 13.92
C THR A 270 7.56 17.24 12.84
N VAL A 271 7.87 16.69 11.65
CA VAL A 271 6.93 16.73 10.53
C VAL A 271 7.08 15.50 9.65
N LEU A 272 5.95 14.98 9.16
CA LEU A 272 5.86 13.80 8.32
C LEU A 272 5.17 14.15 7.00
N TYR A 273 5.65 13.64 5.88
CA TYR A 273 5.07 13.91 4.58
C TYR A 273 4.99 12.65 3.74
N MET A 274 4.09 12.69 2.75
CA MET A 274 3.92 11.63 1.75
C MET A 274 4.28 12.17 0.36
N ASN A 275 4.92 11.33 -0.46
CA ASN A 275 5.24 11.62 -1.86
C ASN A 275 4.99 10.37 -2.73
N TYR A 276 5.16 10.47 -4.06
CA TYR A 276 4.97 9.35 -5.00
C TYR A 276 3.56 8.75 -4.91
N PHE A 277 2.56 9.63 -4.85
CA PHE A 277 1.13 9.27 -4.80
C PHE A 277 0.37 9.84 -5.98
N LYS A 278 -0.77 9.23 -6.30
CA LYS A 278 -1.74 9.77 -7.28
C LYS A 278 -2.47 10.98 -6.70
N GLN A 279 -2.43 12.10 -7.40
CA GLN A 279 -3.21 13.29 -7.02
C GLN A 279 -4.70 13.14 -7.29
N SER A 280 -5.08 12.46 -8.38
CA SER A 280 -6.47 12.20 -8.74
C SER A 280 -6.70 10.70 -8.92
N LEU A 281 -7.93 10.23 -8.68
CA LEU A 281 -8.27 8.80 -8.68
C LEU A 281 -7.89 8.10 -10.00
N GLY A 282 -8.14 8.75 -11.14
CA GLY A 282 -7.87 8.23 -12.47
C GLY A 282 -6.47 8.55 -13.02
N SER A 283 -5.64 9.29 -12.28
CA SER A 283 -4.34 9.74 -12.78
C SER A 283 -3.36 8.58 -12.96
N ALA A 284 -2.76 8.50 -14.16
CA ALA A 284 -1.61 7.64 -14.44
C ALA A 284 -0.28 8.27 -13.99
N THR A 285 -0.27 9.57 -13.71
CA THR A 285 0.91 10.32 -13.27
C THR A 285 0.90 10.44 -11.75
N MET A 286 2.00 10.08 -11.12
CA MET A 286 2.22 10.33 -9.69
C MET A 286 2.82 11.71 -9.49
N VAL A 287 2.43 12.37 -8.40
CA VAL A 287 3.14 13.53 -7.91
C VAL A 287 4.48 13.05 -7.38
N LYS A 288 5.54 13.42 -8.10
CA LYS A 288 6.93 13.15 -7.71
C LYS A 288 7.51 14.47 -7.21
N ASN A 289 7.66 14.61 -5.91
CA ASN A 289 8.44 15.70 -5.35
C ASN A 289 9.93 15.43 -5.65
N THR A 290 10.59 16.42 -6.23
CA THR A 290 11.97 16.32 -6.70
C THR A 290 12.90 16.76 -5.56
N ASN A 291 13.68 15.83 -5.02
CA ASN A 291 14.84 16.14 -4.19
C ASN A 291 15.90 16.80 -5.10
N ASP A 292 16.54 17.87 -4.64
CA ASP A 292 17.53 18.60 -5.46
C ASP A 292 18.88 17.88 -5.58
N ASN A 293 18.95 16.63 -5.11
CA ASN A 293 20.13 15.77 -5.04
C ASN A 293 21.24 16.31 -4.11
N VAL A 294 20.98 17.40 -3.35
CA VAL A 294 21.92 18.05 -2.43
C VAL A 294 21.40 18.00 -0.98
N SER A 295 20.48 17.09 -0.66
CA SER A 295 19.90 16.82 0.67
C SER A 295 18.95 17.86 1.24
N ASP A 296 18.53 18.85 0.44
CA ASP A 296 17.48 19.78 0.84
C ASP A 296 16.24 19.56 -0.04
N TRP A 297 15.09 19.36 0.61
CA TRP A 297 13.82 19.53 -0.08
C TRP A 297 13.67 21.01 -0.34
N LYS A 298 14.24 21.51 -1.44
CA LYS A 298 14.11 22.92 -1.82
C LYS A 298 12.63 23.27 -1.83
N ARG A 299 12.23 24.10 -0.85
CA ARG A 299 10.90 24.73 -0.77
C ARG A 299 10.54 25.59 -1.99
N GLY A 300 11.42 25.67 -3.00
CA GLY A 300 11.26 26.40 -4.25
C GLY A 300 10.41 25.66 -5.28
N THR A 301 10.99 24.72 -6.04
CA THR A 301 10.31 24.11 -7.21
C THR A 301 9.43 22.92 -6.86
N GLY A 302 9.96 21.90 -6.17
CA GLY A 302 9.18 20.71 -5.80
C GLY A 302 8.03 21.02 -4.84
N PHE A 303 8.27 21.90 -3.86
CA PHE A 303 7.22 22.40 -2.96
C PHE A 303 6.22 23.34 -3.66
N ALA A 304 6.62 24.14 -4.65
CA ALA A 304 5.67 24.96 -5.41
C ALA A 304 4.81 24.13 -6.36
N GLU A 305 5.34 23.04 -6.94
CA GLU A 305 4.52 22.08 -7.69
C GLU A 305 3.55 21.35 -6.78
N TYR A 306 3.99 20.97 -5.57
CA TYR A 306 3.14 20.42 -4.52
C TYR A 306 2.05 21.41 -4.07
N ALA A 307 2.40 22.69 -3.90
CA ALA A 307 1.49 23.77 -3.50
C ALA A 307 0.52 24.23 -4.61
N LYS A 308 0.83 23.92 -5.88
CA LYS A 308 0.00 24.28 -7.05
C LYS A 308 -1.30 23.45 -7.12
N GLY A 309 -1.38 22.31 -6.42
CA GLY A 309 -2.58 21.45 -6.33
C GLY A 309 -3.33 21.52 -4.98
N GLY A 310 -2.67 21.99 -3.93
CA GLY A 310 -3.22 22.09 -2.58
C GLY A 310 -2.12 22.46 -1.60
N LYS A 311 -2.44 23.07 -0.45
CA LYS A 311 -1.41 23.30 0.58
C LYS A 311 -1.05 21.95 1.20
N GLN A 312 0.23 21.69 1.45
CA GLN A 312 0.72 20.49 2.16
C GLN A 312 0.04 20.22 3.51
N SER A 313 -0.53 21.25 4.15
CA SER A 313 -1.41 21.12 5.32
C SER A 313 -2.62 20.22 5.07
N ASN A 314 -3.04 20.15 3.81
CA ASN A 314 -4.19 19.45 3.29
C ASN A 314 -3.84 18.07 2.78
N MET A 315 -2.91 17.36 3.42
CA MET A 315 -2.73 15.93 3.11
C MET A 315 -3.13 14.99 4.21
N TYR A 316 -3.25 15.52 5.42
CA TYR A 316 -3.62 14.73 6.56
C TYR A 316 -5.12 14.52 6.55
N ASP A 317 -5.55 13.31 6.88
CA ASP A 317 -6.88 13.10 7.46
C ASP A 317 -6.87 13.53 8.93
N THR A 318 -5.86 13.05 9.65
CA THR A 318 -5.59 13.40 11.05
C THR A 318 -4.15 13.89 11.17
N ARG A 319 -3.98 15.11 11.71
CA ARG A 319 -2.67 15.69 12.02
C ARG A 319 -2.63 16.04 13.49
N THR A 320 -1.55 15.65 14.16
CA THR A 320 -1.37 15.93 15.58
C THR A 320 0.10 16.11 15.92
N THR A 321 0.36 17.00 16.87
CA THR A 321 1.67 17.16 17.51
C THR A 321 1.74 16.39 18.84
N ASP A 322 0.67 15.72 19.25
CA ASP A 322 0.67 14.85 20.41
C ASP A 322 1.41 13.54 20.06
N GLU A 323 2.46 13.25 20.82
CA GLU A 323 3.31 12.07 20.67
C GLU A 323 2.57 10.74 20.92
N LYS A 324 1.31 10.79 21.39
CA LYS A 324 0.47 9.61 21.64
C LYS A 324 -0.60 9.38 20.56
N GLU A 325 -0.76 10.32 19.64
CA GLU A 325 -1.85 10.31 18.66
C GLU A 325 -1.32 10.11 17.24
N VAL A 326 -2.04 9.36 16.41
CA VAL A 326 -1.58 8.94 15.09
C VAL A 326 -1.70 10.07 14.06
N ASN A 327 -0.68 10.21 13.21
CA ASN A 327 -0.78 11.00 11.98
C ASN A 327 -1.27 10.09 10.84
N ALA A 328 -2.27 10.52 10.08
CA ALA A 328 -2.88 9.67 9.05
C ALA A 328 -3.11 10.42 7.73
N PHE A 329 -2.98 9.68 6.63
CA PHE A 329 -3.18 10.15 5.25
C PHE A 329 -4.22 9.28 4.55
N HIS A 330 -5.13 9.91 3.80
CA HIS A 330 -5.90 9.21 2.78
C HIS A 330 -5.13 9.20 1.47
N LEU A 331 -5.08 8.04 0.82
CA LEU A 331 -4.42 7.85 -0.46
C LEU A 331 -5.35 7.10 -1.41
N PHE A 332 -5.35 7.50 -2.68
CA PHE A 332 -5.99 6.71 -3.71
C PHE A 332 -5.26 5.37 -3.89
N PRO A 333 -6.00 4.29 -4.25
CA PRO A 333 -5.38 3.01 -4.55
C PRO A 333 -4.28 3.11 -5.61
N GLN A 334 -3.15 2.48 -5.33
CA GLN A 334 -1.96 2.51 -6.17
C GLN A 334 -1.31 1.13 -6.18
N SER A 335 -0.90 0.65 -7.34
CA SER A 335 -0.27 -0.66 -7.50
C SER A 335 0.77 -0.61 -8.60
N VAL A 336 1.88 -1.32 -8.41
CA VAL A 336 2.77 -1.72 -9.50
C VAL A 336 2.40 -3.14 -9.96
N VAL A 337 3.02 -3.57 -11.06
CA VAL A 337 2.80 -4.93 -11.58
C VAL A 337 3.25 -5.98 -10.55
N PRO A 338 2.57 -7.14 -10.43
CA PRO A 338 2.92 -8.16 -9.42
C PRO A 338 4.34 -8.72 -9.53
N THR A 339 4.95 -8.63 -10.72
CA THR A 339 6.32 -9.09 -11.01
C THR A 339 7.36 -7.98 -10.86
N ALA A 340 6.98 -6.83 -10.31
CA ALA A 340 7.87 -5.68 -10.15
C ALA A 340 9.05 -6.04 -9.24
N ASN A 341 10.26 -5.72 -9.69
CA ASN A 341 11.42 -5.74 -8.80
C ASN A 341 11.34 -4.57 -7.80
N LEU A 342 12.19 -4.57 -6.77
CA LEU A 342 12.14 -3.51 -5.76
C LEU A 342 12.31 -2.11 -6.37
N GLN A 343 13.20 -1.91 -7.33
CA GLN A 343 13.39 -0.58 -7.91
C GLN A 343 12.09 -0.07 -8.55
N GLU A 344 11.37 -0.95 -9.25
CA GLU A 344 10.05 -0.62 -9.81
C GLU A 344 9.00 -0.34 -8.72
N VAL A 345 9.05 -1.05 -7.58
CA VAL A 345 8.21 -0.76 -6.41
C VAL A 345 8.54 0.62 -5.83
N LYS A 346 9.83 0.94 -5.63
CA LYS A 346 10.29 2.24 -5.15
C LYS A 346 9.85 3.36 -6.09
N ASP A 347 9.85 3.14 -7.40
CA ASP A 347 9.47 4.17 -8.36
C ASP A 347 7.95 4.33 -8.52
N GLY A 348 7.18 3.37 -8.01
CA GLY A 348 5.74 3.24 -8.23
C GLY A 348 4.86 3.27 -6.98
N MET A 349 5.42 3.25 -5.76
CA MET A 349 4.69 3.27 -4.48
C MET A 349 4.89 4.56 -3.68
N PRO A 350 3.96 4.90 -2.76
CA PRO A 350 4.10 6.09 -1.92
C PRO A 350 5.35 6.07 -1.04
N HIS A 351 5.93 7.24 -0.77
CA HIS A 351 7.12 7.39 0.10
C HIS A 351 6.80 8.21 1.33
N VAL A 352 7.32 7.80 2.48
CA VAL A 352 7.26 8.59 3.73
C VAL A 352 8.53 9.43 3.86
N ILE A 353 8.36 10.70 4.21
CA ILE A 353 9.46 11.63 4.45
C ILE A 353 9.32 12.21 5.85
N ALA A 354 10.31 11.99 6.71
CA ALA A 354 10.33 12.48 8.09
C ALA A 354 11.36 13.60 8.27
N HIS A 355 10.93 14.69 8.89
CA HIS A 355 11.73 15.87 9.23
C HIS A 355 11.96 15.93 10.74
N PHE A 356 13.19 16.21 11.16
CA PHE A 356 13.60 16.23 12.56
C PHE A 356 13.79 17.66 13.07
N THR A 357 13.54 17.89 14.37
CA THR A 357 13.79 19.20 15.01
C THR A 357 15.24 19.65 14.76
N GLY A 358 15.44 20.86 14.25
CA GLY A 358 16.78 21.45 14.09
C GLY A 358 17.67 20.80 13.01
N ALA A 359 17.22 19.73 12.36
CA ALA A 359 17.93 19.10 11.26
C ALA A 359 17.68 19.85 9.94
N LYS A 360 18.67 19.86 9.05
CA LYS A 360 18.48 20.32 7.66
C LYS A 360 18.17 19.16 6.71
N ARG A 361 18.43 17.92 7.16
CA ARG A 361 18.24 16.69 6.39
C ARG A 361 17.04 15.90 6.89
N TRP A 362 16.46 15.14 5.98
CA TRP A 362 15.21 14.40 6.14
C TRP A 362 15.50 12.90 6.05
N LEU A 363 14.65 12.05 6.62
CA LEU A 363 14.66 10.61 6.38
C LEU A 363 13.62 10.30 5.31
N THR A 364 13.94 9.47 4.31
CA THR A 364 12.98 9.02 3.29
C THR A 364 12.86 7.51 3.33
N ILE A 365 11.64 7.00 3.29
CA ILE A 365 11.31 5.58 3.27
C ILE A 365 10.57 5.32 1.96
N ARG A 366 11.18 4.51 1.08
CA ARG A 366 10.77 4.37 -0.32
C ARG A 366 10.10 3.03 -0.65
N ALA A 367 10.15 2.06 0.26
CA ALA A 367 9.50 0.77 0.11
C ALA A 367 9.04 0.25 1.47
N PHE A 368 8.18 -0.76 1.44
CA PHE A 368 7.55 -1.31 2.63
C PHE A 368 7.38 -2.81 2.47
N SER A 369 7.48 -3.57 3.56
CA SER A 369 7.04 -4.98 3.62
C SER A 369 5.85 -5.12 4.53
N ASN A 370 5.13 -6.22 4.44
CA ASN A 370 4.16 -6.59 5.45
C ASN A 370 4.86 -7.30 6.63
N ASN A 371 4.66 -6.81 7.85
CA ASN A 371 5.23 -7.36 9.08
C ASN A 371 4.87 -8.82 9.37
N THR A 372 3.83 -9.35 8.74
CA THR A 372 3.36 -10.72 9.00
C THR A 372 4.07 -11.76 8.14
N ASN A 373 4.52 -11.39 6.94
CA ASN A 373 5.05 -12.33 5.95
C ASN A 373 6.29 -11.84 5.21
N ASP A 374 6.82 -10.66 5.56
CA ASP A 374 7.99 -10.01 4.97
C ASP A 374 7.88 -9.72 3.46
N GLU A 375 6.70 -9.88 2.85
CA GLU A 375 6.49 -9.61 1.43
C GLU A 375 6.51 -8.10 1.14
N ILE A 376 7.18 -7.71 0.06
CA ILE A 376 7.20 -6.33 -0.42
C ILE A 376 5.79 -5.88 -0.79
N ILE A 377 5.37 -4.73 -0.26
CA ILE A 377 4.09 -4.12 -0.55
C ILE A 377 4.19 -3.43 -1.91
N SER A 378 3.61 -4.08 -2.92
CA SER A 378 3.51 -3.60 -4.30
C SER A 378 2.13 -3.01 -4.64
N SER A 379 1.20 -2.98 -3.67
CA SER A 379 -0.15 -2.45 -3.86
C SER A 379 -0.77 -1.91 -2.57
N PHE A 380 -1.22 -0.65 -2.65
CA PHE A 380 -2.11 0.01 -1.70
C PHE A 380 -3.55 -0.21 -2.17
N LYS A 381 -4.28 -1.06 -1.45
CA LYS A 381 -5.62 -1.52 -1.83
C LYS A 381 -6.71 -0.63 -1.23
N PRO A 382 -7.86 -0.44 -1.93
CA PRO A 382 -9.02 0.23 -1.36
C PRO A 382 -9.47 -0.46 -0.08
N GLY A 383 -9.80 0.31 0.96
CA GLY A 383 -10.28 -0.21 2.24
C GLY A 383 -9.21 -0.86 3.11
N TYR A 384 -7.91 -0.69 2.80
CA TYR A 384 -6.81 -1.15 3.64
C TYR A 384 -6.14 0.00 4.39
N CYS A 385 -5.68 -0.30 5.60
CA CYS A 385 -4.87 0.55 6.46
C CYS A 385 -3.44 -0.01 6.55
N TYR A 386 -2.48 0.86 6.31
CA TYR A 386 -1.05 0.58 6.34
C TYR A 386 -0.44 1.40 7.47
N SER A 387 0.01 0.75 8.53
CA SER A 387 0.47 1.43 9.74
C SER A 387 1.98 1.24 9.94
N LEU A 388 2.67 2.36 10.11
CA LEU A 388 4.09 2.45 10.45
C LEU A 388 4.22 2.91 11.91
N ASP A 389 4.87 2.11 12.75
CA ASP A 389 5.34 2.57 14.05
C ASP A 389 6.74 3.17 13.92
N LEU A 390 6.91 4.42 14.33
CA LEU A 390 8.23 5.05 14.28
C LEU A 390 9.22 4.41 15.27
N ASP A 391 8.74 3.76 16.33
CA ASP A 391 9.60 2.99 17.25
C ASP A 391 10.20 1.73 16.59
N ASP A 392 9.57 1.21 15.53
CA ASP A 392 10.07 0.07 14.75
C ASP A 392 11.09 0.50 13.68
N VAL A 393 11.23 1.80 13.43
CA VAL A 393 12.23 2.31 12.50
C VAL A 393 13.60 2.27 13.16
N VAL A 394 14.47 1.39 12.65
CA VAL A 394 15.85 1.23 13.12
C VAL A 394 16.80 1.83 12.10
N ILE A 395 17.75 2.68 12.53
CA ILE A 395 18.85 3.22 11.73
C ILE A 395 20.23 2.88 12.28
N THR A 396 21.26 2.77 11.41
CA THR A 396 22.64 2.51 11.85
C THR A 396 23.66 3.36 11.07
N PRO A 397 24.64 4.01 11.74
CA PRO A 397 25.77 4.69 11.09
C PRO A 397 26.92 3.74 10.68
N TRP A 398 26.74 2.43 10.76
CA TRP A 398 27.82 1.46 10.60
C TRP A 398 27.57 0.56 9.40
N SER A 399 28.61 0.31 8.61
CA SER A 399 28.62 -0.76 7.61
C SER A 399 29.38 -1.97 8.14
N LEU A 400 29.00 -3.17 7.69
CA LEU A 400 29.78 -4.39 7.96
C LEU A 400 30.88 -4.53 6.90
N GLY A 401 32.12 -4.68 7.34
CA GLY A 401 33.26 -5.04 6.49
C GLY A 401 33.66 -6.49 6.72
N LEU A 402 33.50 -7.34 5.70
CA LEU A 402 34.08 -8.68 5.68
C LEU A 402 35.51 -8.61 5.14
N GLU A 403 36.43 -9.19 5.89
CA GLU A 403 37.82 -9.35 5.49
C GLU A 403 38.25 -10.80 5.63
N VAL A 404 39.03 -11.23 4.65
CA VAL A 404 39.59 -12.58 4.62
C VAL A 404 41.10 -12.48 4.63
N ARG A 405 41.74 -13.22 5.51
CA ARG A 405 43.19 -13.36 5.57
C ARG A 405 43.57 -14.76 5.11
N ILE A 406 44.59 -14.85 4.26
CA ILE A 406 45.23 -16.12 3.91
C ILE A 406 46.60 -16.19 4.59
N THR A 407 46.85 -17.31 5.29
CA THR A 407 48.11 -17.58 6.00
C THR A 407 48.72 -18.88 5.47
N ASP A 408 49.97 -18.81 5.01
CA ASP A 408 50.71 -19.93 4.44
C ASP A 408 52.13 -19.95 5.02
N GLY A 409 52.33 -20.79 6.05
CA GLY A 409 53.52 -20.76 6.89
C GLY A 409 53.66 -19.41 7.61
N VAL A 410 54.73 -18.67 7.30
CA VAL A 410 54.99 -17.33 7.86
C VAL A 410 54.46 -16.18 6.99
N LYS A 411 53.91 -16.48 5.81
CA LYS A 411 53.43 -15.49 4.86
C LYS A 411 51.95 -15.24 5.05
N THR A 412 51.56 -13.96 5.03
CA THR A 412 50.15 -13.55 5.15
C THR A 412 49.79 -12.46 4.16
N ALA A 413 48.53 -12.46 3.74
CA ALA A 413 47.90 -11.36 3.02
C ALA A 413 46.40 -11.28 3.36
N GLU A 414 45.83 -10.09 3.25
CA GLU A 414 44.42 -9.81 3.53
C GLU A 414 43.73 -9.39 2.23
N SER A 415 42.44 -9.70 2.12
CA SER A 415 41.58 -9.21 1.06
C SER A 415 41.40 -7.70 1.16
N ASP A 416 41.01 -7.08 0.06
CA ASP A 416 40.29 -5.83 0.16
C ASP A 416 38.96 -6.10 0.89
N PRO A 417 38.50 -5.22 1.79
CA PRO A 417 37.28 -5.46 2.55
C PRO A 417 36.09 -5.52 1.60
N VAL A 418 35.31 -6.60 1.68
CA VAL A 418 33.97 -6.62 1.10
C VAL A 418 33.09 -5.84 2.05
N ILE A 419 32.77 -4.62 1.65
CA ILE A 419 31.87 -3.75 2.39
C ILE A 419 30.47 -4.16 2.00
N LYS A 420 29.67 -4.61 2.97
CA LYS A 420 28.24 -4.75 2.77
C LYS A 420 27.69 -3.34 2.64
N ASP A 421 27.42 -2.95 1.40
CA ASP A 421 26.77 -1.69 1.08
C ASP A 421 25.37 -1.70 1.70
N TYR A 422 25.27 -1.03 2.84
CA TYR A 422 24.12 -0.21 3.08
C TYR A 422 24.05 0.84 1.98
N ASP A 423 22.94 0.92 1.25
CA ASP A 423 22.75 1.88 0.16
C ASP A 423 23.28 3.28 0.55
N GLN A 424 24.36 3.70 -0.10
CA GLN A 424 25.01 5.00 0.07
C GLN A 424 24.44 6.08 -0.88
N THR A 425 23.34 5.84 -1.61
CA THR A 425 22.96 6.70 -2.76
C THR A 425 22.13 7.94 -2.45
N SER A 426 22.05 8.41 -1.21
CA SER A 426 21.61 9.79 -1.02
C SER A 426 22.36 10.45 0.12
N HIS A 427 22.64 11.73 -0.02
CA HIS A 427 22.99 12.60 1.10
C HIS A 427 21.84 12.69 2.15
N VAL A 428 20.86 11.81 2.11
CA VAL A 428 19.69 11.61 2.99
C VAL A 428 19.92 10.24 3.66
N PRO A 429 20.03 10.14 4.99
CA PRO A 429 20.31 8.86 5.65
C PRO A 429 19.20 7.85 5.38
N GLU A 430 19.58 6.64 4.97
CA GLU A 430 18.68 5.50 4.74
C GLU A 430 19.21 4.24 5.48
N PRO A 431 18.41 3.57 6.33
CA PRO A 431 18.85 2.45 7.20
C PRO A 431 18.71 0.98 6.73
N GLU A 432 18.85 0.05 7.70
CA GLU A 432 19.35 -1.33 7.62
C GLU A 432 18.51 -2.37 6.79
N LYS A 433 18.44 -2.33 5.45
CA LYS A 433 18.56 -3.40 4.40
C LYS A 433 18.85 -2.68 3.06
N SER A 434 19.40 -3.32 2.02
CA SER A 434 19.65 -2.69 0.70
C SER A 434 18.41 -2.09 0.01
N GLU A 435 17.29 -2.13 0.73
CA GLU A 435 15.96 -1.72 0.42
C GLU A 435 15.41 -1.29 1.78
N LEU A 436 15.19 0.02 2.05
CA LEU A 436 14.35 0.45 3.17
C LEU A 436 12.96 -0.09 2.91
N VAL A 437 12.80 -1.34 3.29
CA VAL A 437 11.56 -2.05 3.27
C VAL A 437 11.17 -2.04 4.72
N MET A 438 10.48 -0.97 5.08
CA MET A 438 9.97 -0.85 6.43
C MET A 438 8.78 -1.77 6.58
N GLY A 439 8.85 -2.57 7.62
CA GLY A 439 7.78 -3.44 8.00
C GLY A 439 6.54 -2.63 8.39
N LEU A 440 5.46 -2.80 7.65
CA LEU A 440 4.17 -2.21 7.93
C LEU A 440 3.24 -3.26 8.49
N LYS A 441 2.47 -2.83 9.47
CA LYS A 441 1.28 -3.56 9.85
C LYS A 441 0.20 -3.28 8.80
N VAL A 442 -0.22 -4.33 8.12
CA VAL A 442 -1.28 -4.26 7.11
C VAL A 442 -2.56 -4.80 7.71
N SER A 443 -3.60 -3.98 7.75
CA SER A 443 -4.93 -4.36 8.21
C SER A 443 -5.97 -3.90 7.20
N LYS A 444 -7.13 -4.55 7.18
CA LYS A 444 -8.29 -3.95 6.53
C LYS A 444 -8.81 -2.84 7.43
N TRP A 445 -9.22 -1.73 6.84
CA TRP A 445 -9.84 -0.62 7.56
C TRP A 445 -11.05 -1.11 8.37
N ARG A 446 -11.75 -2.16 7.88
CA ARG A 446 -12.55 -3.14 8.65
C ARG A 446 -12.71 -4.46 7.90
N GLU A 447 -13.10 -5.53 8.60
CA GLU A 447 -13.50 -6.78 7.97
C GLU A 447 -14.88 -6.68 7.26
N LYS A 448 -15.82 -5.86 7.78
CA LYS A 448 -17.19 -5.71 7.25
C LYS A 448 -17.78 -4.34 7.59
N ASP A 449 -17.58 -3.32 6.76
CA ASP A 449 -18.20 -2.00 6.98
C ASP A 449 -19.72 -2.09 6.73
N ILE A 450 -20.12 -2.64 5.57
CA ILE A 450 -21.52 -2.90 5.22
C ILE A 450 -21.57 -4.22 4.43
N GLU A 451 -22.44 -5.13 4.85
CA GLU A 451 -22.74 -6.35 4.12
C GLU A 451 -24.14 -6.24 3.53
N ALA A 452 -24.26 -6.33 2.21
CA ALA A 452 -25.55 -6.27 1.54
C ALA A 452 -25.98 -7.64 1.02
N GLU A 453 -27.13 -8.14 1.45
CA GLU A 453 -27.69 -9.43 1.08
C GLU A 453 -28.93 -9.25 0.20
N LEU A 454 -28.91 -9.74 -1.06
CA LEU A 454 -29.99 -9.53 -2.05
C LEU A 454 -31.22 -10.47 -1.95
#